data_AF-A0A2L2Z0U1-F1
#
_entry.id   AF-A0A2L2Z0U1-F1
#
_cell.length_a   1.000
_cell.length_b   1.000
_cell.length_c   1.000
_cell.angle_alpha   90.00
_cell.angle_beta   90.00
_cell.angle_gamma   90.00
#
_symmetry.space_group_name_H-M   'P 1'
#
loop_
_entity.id
_entity.type
_entity.pdbx_description
1 polymer ?
#
loop_
_entity_poly.entity_id
_entity_poly.type
_entity_poly.pdbx_seq_one_letter_code
_entity_poly.pdbx_strand_id
1 'polypeptide(L)'
;DVKEMVDYFDWYLLPVSNPDGYVYSHTFNRMWRKSRTRAQIFCRGVDLNRNFGFHWRDGGSSARPCSDTYAGSRALSEPETKAISDYILKQNKRFVAFL
;
A
#
# COMPACT_ATOMS: atom_id res chain seq x y z
N ASP A 1 16.66 15.89 -21.76
CA ASP A 1 16.04 14.57 -21.44
C ASP A 1 16.12 14.22 -19.95
N VAL A 2 17.02 13.35 -19.47
CA VAL A 2 17.03 12.93 -18.04
C VAL A 2 17.43 14.06 -17.09
N LYS A 3 18.46 14.83 -17.46
CA LYS A 3 18.94 15.95 -16.63
C LYS A 3 17.85 17.00 -16.41
N GLU A 4 17.15 17.39 -17.47
CA GLU A 4 16.03 18.34 -17.38
C GLU A 4 14.93 17.81 -16.45
N MET A 5 14.59 16.52 -16.52
CA MET A 5 13.58 15.93 -15.63
C MET A 5 13.95 16.00 -14.15
N VAL A 6 15.24 15.88 -13.82
CA VAL A 6 15.72 15.99 -12.43
C VAL A 6 15.89 17.46 -12.01
N ASP A 7 16.21 18.35 -12.95
CA ASP A 7 16.33 19.79 -12.69
C ASP A 7 14.96 20.46 -12.47
N TYR A 8 13.89 19.98 -13.13
CA TYR A 8 12.54 20.55 -13.05
C TYR A 8 11.60 19.89 -12.03
N PHE A 9 11.83 18.62 -11.66
CA PHE A 9 10.92 17.87 -10.78
C PHE A 9 11.63 17.29 -9.55
N ASP A 10 10.92 17.33 -8.41
CA ASP A 10 11.28 16.57 -7.22
C ASP A 10 10.78 15.11 -7.36
N TRP A 11 11.71 14.15 -7.30
CA TRP A 11 11.39 12.73 -7.40
C TRP A 11 11.32 12.09 -6.01
N TYR A 12 10.11 11.68 -5.59
CA TYR A 12 9.89 10.95 -4.34
C TYR A 12 9.84 9.45 -4.62
N LEU A 13 10.91 8.73 -4.29
CA LEU A 13 11.03 7.30 -4.54
C LEU A 13 10.78 6.51 -3.25
N LEU A 14 9.81 5.59 -3.28
CA LEU A 14 9.53 4.63 -2.21
C LEU A 14 9.90 3.22 -2.68
N PRO A 15 11.13 2.73 -2.41
CA PRO A 15 11.61 1.47 -2.98
C PRO A 15 10.80 0.26 -2.52
N VAL A 16 10.35 0.26 -1.26
CA VAL A 16 9.56 -0.82 -0.66
C VAL A 16 8.43 -0.22 0.16
N SER A 17 7.20 -0.31 -0.36
CA SER A 17 6.00 0.17 0.32
C SER A 17 5.41 -0.84 1.32
N ASN A 18 5.83 -2.11 1.25
CA ASN A 18 5.39 -3.19 2.14
C ASN A 18 6.61 -3.94 2.72
N PRO A 19 7.36 -3.34 3.67
CA PRO A 19 8.60 -3.92 4.17
C PRO A 19 8.37 -5.27 4.87
N ASP A 20 7.32 -5.39 5.67
CA ASP A 20 7.02 -6.64 6.40
C ASP A 20 6.64 -7.78 5.45
N GLY A 21 5.79 -7.50 4.45
CA GLY A 21 5.43 -8.48 3.43
C GLY A 21 6.62 -8.87 2.55
N TYR A 22 7.49 -7.90 2.22
CA TYR A 22 8.73 -8.15 1.49
C TYR A 22 9.63 -9.12 2.25
N VAL A 23 9.96 -8.85 3.52
CA VAL A 23 10.79 -9.74 4.35
C VAL A 23 10.16 -11.13 4.46
N TYR A 24 8.85 -11.21 4.67
CA TYR A 24 8.14 -12.49 4.77
C TYR A 24 8.23 -13.31 3.48
N SER A 25 8.26 -12.64 2.32
CA SER A 25 8.46 -13.30 1.03
C SER A 25 9.86 -13.89 0.85
N HIS A 26 10.87 -13.32 1.50
CA HIS A 26 12.24 -13.84 1.48
C HIS A 26 12.49 -14.94 2.51
N THR A 27 11.67 -15.03 3.56
CA THR A 27 11.97 -15.87 4.74
C THR A 27 11.01 -17.04 4.93
N PHE A 28 9.74 -16.93 4.50
CA PHE A 28 8.72 -17.95 4.77
C PHE A 28 7.87 -18.33 3.56
N ASN A 29 7.31 -17.36 2.84
CA ASN A 29 6.42 -17.64 1.71
C ASN A 29 6.69 -16.69 0.54
N ARG A 30 7.43 -17.19 -0.45
CA ARG A 30 7.84 -16.43 -1.65
C ARG A 30 6.70 -15.77 -2.41
N MET A 31 5.48 -16.31 -2.33
CA MET A 31 4.31 -15.80 -3.04
C MET A 31 3.45 -14.85 -2.17
N TRP A 32 3.92 -14.44 -1.00
CA TRP A 32 3.19 -13.52 -0.14
C TRP A 32 3.04 -12.12 -0.76
N ARG A 33 1.82 -11.59 -0.74
CA ARG A 33 1.44 -10.30 -1.35
C ARG A 33 1.02 -9.22 -0.33
N LYS A 34 0.37 -9.63 0.76
CA LYS A 34 -0.32 -8.73 1.70
C LYS A 34 0.64 -8.08 2.70
N SER A 35 0.14 -7.15 3.52
CA SER A 35 0.83 -6.72 4.75
C SER A 35 0.98 -7.88 5.75
N ARG A 36 1.49 -7.63 6.96
CA ARG A 36 1.64 -8.64 8.02
C ARG A 36 0.77 -8.40 9.26
N THR A 37 -0.14 -7.43 9.22
CA THR A 37 -1.10 -7.13 10.28
C THR A 37 -1.93 -8.36 10.66
N ARG A 38 -2.25 -8.49 11.96
CA ARG A 38 -3.12 -9.55 12.46
C ARG A 38 -4.58 -9.24 12.13
N ALA A 39 -5.07 -9.71 10.98
CA ALA A 39 -6.47 -9.50 10.58
C ALA A 39 -7.45 -10.40 11.34
N GLN A 40 -7.07 -11.66 11.60
CA GLN A 40 -7.83 -12.62 12.41
C GLN A 40 -6.87 -13.64 13.06
N ILE A 41 -7.38 -14.58 13.85
CA ILE A 41 -6.58 -15.63 14.51
C ILE A 41 -5.69 -16.38 13.51
N PHE A 42 -6.27 -16.85 12.39
CA PHE A 42 -5.56 -17.65 11.38
C PHE A 42 -5.17 -16.87 10.12
N CYS A 43 -5.59 -15.61 10.01
CA CYS A 43 -5.46 -14.85 8.77
C CYS A 43 -4.69 -13.56 9.02
N ARG A 44 -3.67 -13.35 8.18
CA ARG A 44 -2.73 -12.23 8.27
C ARG A 44 -2.81 -11.40 7.01
N GLY A 45 -2.55 -10.11 7.20
CA GLY A 45 -2.34 -9.17 6.13
C GLY A 45 -3.60 -8.67 5.45
N VAL A 46 -3.46 -7.46 4.94
CA VAL A 46 -4.40 -6.73 4.10
C VAL A 46 -3.75 -6.52 2.73
N ASP A 47 -4.54 -6.58 1.65
CA ASP A 47 -4.09 -6.13 0.34
C ASP A 47 -3.98 -4.60 0.36
N LEU A 48 -2.75 -4.10 0.42
CA LEU A 48 -2.47 -2.66 0.46
C LEU A 48 -3.04 -1.93 -0.76
N ASN A 49 -3.10 -2.58 -1.92
CA ASN A 49 -3.70 -2.00 -3.13
C ASN A 49 -5.23 -2.12 -3.19
N ARG A 50 -5.88 -2.50 -2.08
CA ARG A 50 -7.33 -2.43 -1.84
C ARG A 50 -7.68 -1.64 -0.58
N ASN A 51 -6.68 -1.06 0.09
CA ASN A 51 -6.85 -0.39 1.38
C ASN A 51 -6.94 1.14 1.29
N PHE A 52 -6.74 1.75 0.11
CA PHE A 52 -6.89 3.20 -0.08
C PHE A 52 -8.36 3.65 0.01
N GLY A 53 -8.57 4.93 0.34
CA GLY A 53 -9.89 5.51 0.63
C GLY A 53 -10.79 5.78 -0.57
N PHE A 54 -10.27 5.77 -1.79
CA PHE A 54 -11.05 6.01 -3.00
C PHE A 54 -11.89 4.78 -3.36
N HIS A 55 -13.22 4.92 -3.36
CA HIS A 55 -14.17 3.82 -3.64
C HIS A 55 -13.85 2.53 -2.86
N TRP A 56 -13.49 2.67 -1.58
CA TRP A 56 -13.09 1.54 -0.75
C TRP A 56 -14.21 0.50 -0.65
N ARG A 57 -13.91 -0.72 -1.09
CA ARG A 57 -14.83 -1.87 -1.15
C ARG A 57 -16.07 -1.70 -2.04
N ASP A 58 -16.02 -0.80 -3.02
CA ASP A 58 -17.08 -0.62 -4.03
C ASP A 58 -17.10 -1.74 -5.10
N GLY A 59 -16.03 -2.54 -5.18
CA GLY A 59 -15.91 -3.67 -6.08
C GLY A 59 -14.48 -4.24 -6.11
N GLY A 60 -14.28 -5.44 -6.66
CA GLY A 60 -12.94 -5.99 -6.91
C GLY A 60 -12.07 -6.25 -5.66
N SER A 61 -12.68 -6.32 -4.48
CA SER A 61 -12.01 -6.57 -3.19
C SER A 61 -12.85 -7.50 -2.31
N SER A 62 -12.24 -8.03 -1.25
CA SER A 62 -12.89 -8.96 -0.33
C SER A 62 -13.00 -8.40 1.08
N ALA A 63 -14.10 -8.74 1.75
CA ALA A 63 -14.31 -8.50 3.17
C ALA A 63 -13.72 -9.61 4.07
N ARG A 64 -13.31 -10.74 3.48
CA ARG A 64 -12.86 -11.92 4.23
C ARG A 64 -11.37 -11.80 4.54
N PRO A 65 -10.94 -11.79 5.82
CA PRO A 65 -9.53 -11.61 6.21
C PRO A 65 -8.52 -12.56 5.56
N CYS A 66 -8.97 -13.77 5.22
CA CYS A 66 -8.14 -14.80 4.61
C CYS A 66 -7.98 -14.67 3.10
N SER A 67 -8.76 -13.79 2.45
CA SER A 67 -8.65 -13.51 1.02
C SER A 67 -7.33 -12.80 0.70
N ASP A 68 -6.75 -13.08 -0.46
CA ASP A 68 -5.60 -12.32 -0.97
C ASP A 68 -5.94 -10.88 -1.34
N THR A 69 -7.23 -10.62 -1.63
CA THR A 69 -7.78 -9.30 -1.93
C THR A 69 -8.50 -8.65 -0.74
N TYR A 70 -8.19 -9.09 0.49
CA TYR A 70 -8.81 -8.54 1.69
C TYR A 70 -8.51 -7.04 1.83
N ALA A 71 -9.55 -6.21 1.85
CA ALA A 71 -9.42 -4.75 1.81
C ALA A 71 -9.10 -4.08 3.15
N GLY A 72 -9.00 -4.86 4.24
CA GLY A 72 -8.82 -4.35 5.60
C GLY A 72 -10.15 -4.13 6.33
N SER A 73 -10.06 -3.76 7.61
CA SER A 73 -11.24 -3.51 8.46
C SER A 73 -11.92 -2.18 8.14
N ARG A 74 -11.16 -1.21 7.64
CA ARG A 74 -11.58 0.10 7.14
C ARG A 74 -10.58 0.58 6.09
N ALA A 75 -10.93 1.61 5.31
CA ALA A 75 -9.95 2.30 4.50
C ALA A 75 -8.81 2.86 5.36
N LEU A 76 -7.59 2.82 4.82
CA LEU A 76 -6.35 3.25 5.47
C LEU A 76 -6.18 2.61 6.86
N SER A 77 -6.54 1.33 6.97
CA SER A 77 -6.33 0.55 8.21
C SER A 77 -4.86 0.21 8.41
N GLU A 78 -4.12 0.02 7.31
CA GLU A 78 -2.72 -0.36 7.35
C GLU A 78 -1.81 0.86 7.50
N PRO A 79 -0.81 0.81 8.39
CA PRO A 79 0.10 1.94 8.60
C PRO A 79 0.85 2.33 7.32
N GLU A 80 1.17 1.38 6.44
CA GLU A 80 1.87 1.63 5.19
C GLU A 80 1.04 2.47 4.23
N THR A 81 -0.22 2.09 3.98
CA THR A 81 -1.11 2.87 3.11
C THR A 81 -1.47 4.21 3.72
N LYS A 82 -1.65 4.25 5.04
CA LYS A 82 -1.91 5.49 5.77
C LYS A 82 -0.72 6.46 5.66
N ALA A 83 0.51 5.99 5.83
CA ALA A 83 1.70 6.82 5.71
C ALA A 83 1.84 7.43 4.31
N ILE A 84 1.64 6.63 3.25
CA ILE A 84 1.66 7.11 1.86
C ILE A 84 0.57 8.15 1.63
N SER A 85 -0.67 7.85 2.04
CA SER A 85 -1.81 8.75 1.88
C SER A 85 -1.60 10.07 2.63
N ASP A 86 -1.19 10.01 3.90
CA ASP A 86 -0.97 11.20 4.73
C ASP A 86 0.14 12.08 4.14
N TYR A 87 1.23 11.48 3.66
CA TYR A 87 2.35 12.20 3.05
C TYR A 87 1.93 12.96 1.79
N ILE A 88 1.26 12.27 0.86
CA ILE A 88 0.83 12.86 -0.41
C ILE A 88 -0.22 13.95 -0.17
N LEU A 89 -1.22 13.67 0.67
CA LEU A 89 -2.29 14.64 0.94
C LEU A 89 -1.77 15.89 1.64
N LYS A 90 -0.77 15.75 2.54
CA LYS A 90 -0.11 16.90 3.19
C LYS A 90 0.62 17.80 2.18
N GLN A 91 1.01 17.27 1.02
CA GLN A 91 1.75 17.99 -0.02
C GLN A 91 0.98 18.03 -1.36
N ASN A 92 -0.36 17.91 -1.33
CA ASN A 92 -1.16 17.66 -2.52
C ASN A 92 -1.01 18.70 -3.66
N LYS A 93 -0.57 19.93 -3.34
CA LYS A 93 -0.28 20.99 -4.32
C LYS A 93 1.07 20.83 -5.03
N ARG A 94 1.97 19.97 -4.54
CA ARG A 94 3.31 19.73 -5.10
C ARG A 94 3.36 18.49 -6.00
N PHE A 95 2.44 17.55 -5.82
CA PHE A 95 2.38 16.35 -6.65
C PHE A 95 1.62 16.63 -7.94
N VAL A 96 2.28 16.47 -9.07
CA VAL A 96 1.69 16.57 -10.42
C VAL A 96 1.40 15.20 -11.05
N ALA A 97 2.04 14.15 -10.53
CA ALA A 97 1.86 12.77 -10.98
C ALA A 97 2.09 11.78 -9.81
N PHE A 98 1.49 10.60 -9.91
CA PHE A 98 1.71 9.44 -9.02
C PHE A 98 1.77 8.18 -9.88
N LEU A 99 2.78 7.35 -9.65
CA LEU A 99 3.06 6.11 -10.39
C LEU A 99 3.10 4.92 -9.43
#